data_AF-A0A9E2YTF7-F1
#
_entry.id   AF-A0A9E2YTF7-F1
#
_cell.length_a   1.000
_cell.length_b   1.000
_cell.length_c   1.000
_cell.angle_alpha   90.00
_cell.angle_beta   90.00
_cell.angle_gamma   90.00
#
_symmetry.space_group_name_H-M   'P 1'
#
loop_
_entity.id
_entity.type
_entity.pdbx_description
1 polymer ?
#
loop_
_entity_poly.entity_id
_entity_poly.type
_entity_poly.pdbx_seq_one_letter_code
_entity_poly.pdbx_strand_id
1 'polypeptide(L)'
;VEACGKFLPAGTQFTKPQGGMNLWVRLPEPLDAGELLARAEREGVTYLPGKFFGVSKIEAGCFRISFAGVEPSRIEAGLAKLGKVFSEEVDRVRELAPFDSVPAMV
;
A
#
# COMPACT_ATOMS: atom_id res chain seq x y z
N VAL A 1 14.29 1.26 -2.40
CA VAL A 1 13.78 -0.09 -2.01
C VAL A 1 13.99 -0.39 -0.53
N GLU A 2 15.13 -0.05 0.06
CA GLU A 2 15.37 -0.23 1.51
C GLU A 2 14.35 0.52 2.37
N ALA A 3 14.07 1.79 2.03
CA ALA A 3 13.04 2.58 2.71
C ALA A 3 11.64 1.92 2.68
N CYS A 4 11.29 1.17 1.63
CA CYS A 4 10.02 0.45 1.57
C CYS A 4 9.94 -0.62 2.67
N GLY A 5 11.01 -1.39 2.88
CA GLY A 5 11.06 -2.39 3.95
C GLY A 5 11.10 -1.80 5.36
N LYS A 6 11.55 -0.55 5.49
CA LYS A 6 11.60 0.18 6.77
C LYS A 6 10.25 0.76 7.19
N PHE A 7 9.49 1.29 6.23
CA PHE A 7 8.29 2.07 6.53
C PHE A 7 6.97 1.36 6.21
N LEU A 8 6.93 0.47 5.20
CA LEU A 8 5.69 -0.20 4.83
C LEU A 8 5.38 -1.35 5.79
N PRO A 9 4.09 -1.67 6.02
CA PRO A 9 3.71 -2.69 6.99
C PRO A 9 4.22 -4.08 6.60
N ALA A 10 4.40 -4.93 7.61
CA ALA A 10 4.78 -6.32 7.44
C ALA A 10 3.82 -7.05 6.48
N GLY A 11 4.37 -7.92 5.63
CA GLY A 11 3.61 -8.59 4.56
C GLY A 11 3.49 -7.78 3.27
N THR A 12 3.92 -6.52 3.24
CA THR A 12 4.04 -5.75 2.00
C THR A 12 5.13 -6.33 1.10
N GLN A 13 4.79 -6.58 -0.17
CA GLN A 13 5.72 -7.00 -1.20
C GLN A 13 5.96 -5.86 -2.18
N PHE A 14 7.17 -5.76 -2.75
CA PHE A 14 7.47 -4.77 -3.76
C PHE A 14 8.50 -5.27 -4.75
N THR A 15 8.43 -4.78 -5.99
CA THR A 15 9.42 -5.11 -7.02
C THR A 15 10.75 -4.42 -6.74
N LYS A 16 11.86 -5.05 -7.13
CA LYS A 16 13.18 -4.43 -7.18
C LYS A 16 13.53 -4.15 -8.65
N PRO A 17 13.28 -2.94 -9.16
CA PRO A 17 13.54 -2.63 -10.56
C PRO A 17 15.05 -2.67 -10.82
N GLN A 18 15.46 -3.31 -11.91
CA GLN A 18 16.84 -3.25 -12.42
C GLN A 18 17.09 -1.98 -13.27
N GLY A 19 16.06 -1.15 -13.44
CA GLY A 19 16.06 0.11 -14.17
C GLY A 19 14.66 0.75 -14.19
N GLY A 20 14.57 2.03 -14.53
CA GLY A 20 13.31 2.79 -14.55
C GLY A 20 12.98 3.55 -13.25
N MET A 21 11.84 4.23 -13.23
CA MET A 21 11.46 5.18 -12.16
C MET A 21 10.16 4.80 -11.43
N ASN A 22 9.77 3.53 -11.51
CA ASN A 22 8.53 3.03 -10.93
C ASN A 22 8.76 1.79 -10.08
N LEU A 23 8.06 1.72 -8.95
CA LEU A 23 7.98 0.56 -8.07
C LEU A 23 6.54 0.06 -8.07
N TRP A 24 6.38 -1.26 -8.17
CA TRP A 24 5.10 -1.92 -7.92
C TRP A 24 5.10 -2.43 -6.49
N VAL A 25 4.03 -2.15 -5.76
CA VAL A 25 3.87 -2.50 -4.36
C VAL A 25 2.56 -3.25 -4.18
N ARG A 26 2.57 -4.30 -3.38
CA ARG A 26 1.40 -5.09 -2.97
C ARG A 26 1.31 -5.06 -1.45
N LEU A 27 0.25 -4.43 -0.93
CA LEU A 27 -0.08 -4.42 0.49
C LEU A 27 -0.56 -5.80 0.96
N PRO A 28 -0.44 -6.10 2.26
CA PRO A 28 -1.04 -7.30 2.83
C PRO A 28 -2.57 -7.28 2.66
N GLU A 29 -3.16 -8.45 2.46
CA GLU A 29 -4.62 -8.59 2.45
C GLU A 29 -5.18 -8.34 3.86
N PRO A 30 -6.42 -7.81 3.97
CA PRO A 30 -7.37 -7.47 2.91
C PRO A 30 -7.35 -5.99 2.48
N LEU A 31 -6.23 -5.27 2.60
CA LEU A 31 -6.18 -3.84 2.30
C LEU A 31 -6.47 -3.54 0.81
N ASP A 32 -7.24 -2.48 0.56
CA ASP A 32 -7.46 -1.91 -0.77
C ASP A 32 -6.65 -0.59 -0.92
N ALA A 33 -5.69 -0.59 -1.83
CA ALA A 33 -4.83 0.56 -2.08
C ALA A 33 -5.58 1.73 -2.74
N GLY A 34 -6.68 1.47 -3.43
CA GLY A 34 -7.56 2.50 -3.99
C GLY A 34 -8.37 3.24 -2.91
N GLU A 35 -8.88 2.53 -1.91
CA GLU A 35 -9.58 3.15 -0.77
C GLU A 35 -8.65 4.00 0.10
N LEU A 36 -7.39 3.57 0.23
CA LEU A 36 -6.39 4.28 1.03
C LEU A 36 -5.80 5.51 0.33
N LEU A 37 -6.02 5.69 -0.98
CA LEU A 37 -5.45 6.78 -1.75
C LEU A 37 -5.86 8.15 -1.20
N ALA A 38 -7.15 8.34 -0.91
CA ALA A 38 -7.65 9.62 -0.41
C ALA A 38 -7.05 9.99 0.97
N ARG A 39 -6.68 8.99 1.79
CA ARG A 39 -5.96 9.22 3.06
C ARG A 39 -4.50 9.60 2.82
N ALA A 40 -3.83 8.89 1.92
CA ALA A 40 -2.46 9.21 1.53
C ALA A 40 -2.35 10.63 0.95
N GLU A 41 -3.32 11.04 0.13
CA GLU A 41 -3.34 12.37 -0.49
C GLU A 41 -3.46 13.50 0.55
N ARG A 42 -4.24 13.28 1.63
CA ARG A 42 -4.32 14.23 2.76
C ARG A 42 -2.98 14.39 3.50
N GLU A 43 -2.17 13.33 3.53
CA GLU A 43 -0.81 13.37 4.05
C GLU A 43 0.19 13.98 3.05
N GLY A 44 -0.26 14.35 1.85
CA GLY A 44 0.53 14.96 0.79
C GLY A 44 1.32 13.95 -0.05
N VAL A 45 0.89 12.69 -0.10
CA VAL A 45 1.50 11.64 -0.93
C VAL A 45 0.46 11.04 -1.86
N THR A 46 0.78 10.91 -3.14
CA THR A 46 -0.11 10.28 -4.12
C THR A 46 0.60 9.10 -4.80
N TYR A 47 -0.19 8.18 -5.33
CA TYR A 47 0.28 7.01 -6.08
C TYR A 47 -0.84 6.54 -7.02
N LEU A 48 -0.54 5.55 -7.87
CA LEU A 48 -1.52 5.01 -8.80
C LEU A 48 -2.02 3.64 -8.34
N PRO A 49 -3.28 3.50 -7.90
CA PRO A 49 -3.90 2.23 -7.58
C PRO A 49 -3.78 1.20 -8.70
N GLY A 50 -3.52 -0.04 -8.33
CA GLY A 50 -3.30 -1.17 -9.23
C GLY A 50 -4.54 -1.53 -10.05
N LYS A 51 -5.73 -1.20 -9.54
CA LYS A 51 -7.01 -1.38 -10.26
C LYS A 51 -7.06 -0.69 -11.63
N PHE A 52 -6.29 0.37 -11.83
CA PHE A 52 -6.19 1.05 -13.13
C PHE A 52 -5.39 0.28 -14.18
N PHE A 53 -4.64 -0.75 -13.77
CA PHE A 53 -3.77 -1.56 -14.65
C PHE A 53 -4.30 -2.99 -14.85
N GLY A 54 -5.36 -3.38 -14.13
CA GLY A 54 -5.97 -4.70 -14.26
C GLY A 54 -6.90 -4.78 -15.45
N VAL A 55 -6.66 -5.73 -16.37
CA VAL A 55 -7.56 -6.01 -17.50
C VAL A 55 -8.64 -7.04 -17.14
N SER A 56 -8.25 -8.10 -16.40
CA SER A 56 -9.13 -9.22 -16.05
C SER A 56 -9.17 -9.55 -14.56
N LYS A 57 -8.10 -9.22 -13.82
CA LYS A 57 -8.02 -9.39 -12.37
C LYS A 57 -7.60 -8.07 -11.73
N ILE A 58 -8.47 -7.54 -10.88
CA ILE A 58 -8.16 -6.37 -10.06
C ILE A 58 -7.43 -6.87 -8.81
N GLU A 59 -6.21 -6.40 -8.62
CA GLU A 59 -5.48 -6.60 -7.37
C GLU A 59 -5.66 -5.37 -6.48
N ALA A 60 -6.68 -5.42 -5.61
CA ALA A 60 -7.10 -4.31 -4.76
C ALA A 60 -5.96 -3.71 -3.93
N GLY A 61 -5.12 -4.56 -3.32
CA GLY A 61 -3.97 -4.14 -2.51
C GLY A 61 -2.73 -3.70 -3.29
N CYS A 62 -2.75 -3.74 -4.63
CA CYS A 62 -1.60 -3.36 -5.44
C CYS A 62 -1.64 -1.87 -5.83
N PHE A 63 -0.47 -1.24 -5.97
CA PHE A 63 -0.34 0.11 -6.50
C PHE A 63 1.07 0.39 -7.05
N ARG A 64 1.20 1.47 -7.82
CA ARG A 64 2.45 1.93 -8.42
C ARG A 64 2.90 3.25 -7.82
N ILE A 65 4.15 3.30 -7.37
CA ILE A 65 4.84 4.52 -6.95
C ILE A 65 5.77 4.95 -8.07
N SER A 66 5.73 6.22 -8.45
CA SER A 66 6.75 6.84 -9.31
C SER A 66 7.65 7.74 -8.47
N PHE A 67 8.95 7.62 -8.65
CA PHE A 67 9.97 8.45 -7.98
C PHE A 67 10.79 9.27 -8.98
N ALA A 68 10.30 9.40 -10.21
CA ALA A 68 10.91 10.21 -11.25
C ALA A 68 11.05 11.67 -10.79
N GLY A 69 12.28 12.19 -10.74
CA GLY A 69 12.55 13.58 -10.36
C GLY A 69 12.26 13.93 -8.90
N VAL A 70 12.13 12.92 -8.02
CA VAL A 70 11.93 13.14 -6.58
C VAL A 70 13.24 12.95 -5.83
N GLU A 71 13.61 13.94 -5.03
CA GLU A 71 14.80 13.86 -4.17
C GLU A 71 14.72 12.70 -3.16
N PRO A 72 15.83 12.00 -2.87
CA PRO A 72 15.83 10.84 -1.97
C PRO A 72 15.19 11.09 -0.61
N SER A 73 15.44 12.26 0.00
CA SER A 73 14.86 12.65 1.28
C SER A 73 13.33 12.79 1.23
N ARG A 74 12.78 13.24 0.11
CA ARG A 74 11.34 13.31 -0.12
C ARG A 74 10.72 11.94 -0.36
N ILE A 75 11.46 11.02 -0.99
CA ILE A 75 11.02 9.63 -1.15
C ILE A 75 10.88 8.98 0.23
N GLU A 76 11.88 9.13 1.10
CA GLU A 76 11.82 8.59 2.47
C GLU A 76 10.67 9.18 3.28
N ALA A 77 10.51 10.51 3.26
CA ALA A 77 9.42 11.19 3.95
C ALA A 77 8.04 10.75 3.42
N GLY A 78 7.90 10.57 2.11
CA GLY A 78 6.69 10.08 1.48
C GLY A 78 6.36 8.64 1.89
N LEU A 79 7.37 7.76 1.86
CA LEU A 79 7.20 6.37 2.29
C LEU A 79 6.87 6.25 3.78
N ALA A 80 7.43 7.11 4.64
CA ALA A 80 7.10 7.15 6.06
C ALA A 80 5.62 7.50 6.30
N LYS A 81 5.10 8.49 5.57
CA LYS A 81 3.68 8.88 5.62
C LYS A 81 2.76 7.76 5.12
N LEU A 82 3.10 7.14 3.99
CA LEU A 82 2.37 5.98 3.48
C LEU A 82 2.39 4.82 4.49
N GLY A 83 3.56 4.54 5.07
CA GLY A 83 3.74 3.53 6.10
C GLY A 83 2.80 3.72 7.30
N LYS A 84 2.67 4.96 7.78
CA LYS A 84 1.72 5.33 8.83
C LYS A 84 0.27 5.01 8.41
N VAL A 85 -0.18 5.54 7.27
CA VAL A 85 -1.57 5.35 6.78
C VAL A 85 -1.90 3.86 6.62
N PHE A 86 -0.98 3.08 6.05
CA PHE A 86 -1.22 1.67 5.81
C PHE A 86 -1.16 0.84 7.09
N SER A 87 -0.26 1.16 8.03
CA SER A 87 -0.19 0.45 9.32
C SER A 87 -1.43 0.70 10.16
N GLU A 88 -1.93 1.93 10.19
CA GLU A 88 -3.21 2.26 10.84
C GLU A 88 -4.38 1.44 10.25
N GLU A 89 -4.40 1.21 8.94
CA GLU A 89 -5.44 0.36 8.33
C GLU A 89 -5.25 -1.12 8.66
N VAL A 90 -4.01 -1.61 8.69
CA VAL A 90 -3.72 -2.99 9.12
C VAL A 90 -4.23 -3.23 10.54
N ASP A 91 -3.97 -2.29 11.44
CA ASP A 91 -4.40 -2.42 12.84
C ASP A 91 -5.92 -2.34 12.95
N ARG A 92 -6.57 -1.39 12.25
CA ARG A 92 -8.04 -1.29 12.18
C ARG A 92 -8.67 -2.59 11.67
N VAL A 93 -8.14 -3.19 10.62
CA VAL A 93 -8.68 -4.43 10.06
C VAL A 93 -8.48 -5.60 11.04
N ARG A 94 -7.33 -5.68 11.72
CA ARG A 94 -7.08 -6.70 12.76
C ARG A 94 -8.06 -6.60 13.92
N GLU A 95 -8.42 -5.39 14.32
CA GLU A 95 -9.41 -5.14 15.37
C GLU A 95 -10.84 -5.52 14.95
N LEU A 96 -11.16 -5.44 13.66
CA LEU A 96 -12.48 -5.79 13.11
C LEU A 96 -12.65 -7.29 12.78
N ALA A 97 -11.54 -8.00 12.57
CA ALA A 97 -11.53 -9.44 12.26
C ALA A 97 -12.03 -10.43 13.35
N PRO A 98 -12.27 -10.10 14.64
CA PRO A 98 -12.71 -11.08 15.64
C PRO A 98 -14.10 -11.71 15.40
N PHE A 99 -14.97 -11.10 14.58
CA PHE A 99 -16.38 -11.52 14.48
C PHE A 99 -16.73 -12.45 13.32
N ASP A 100 -15.82 -12.70 12.37
CA ASP A 100 -16.10 -13.54 11.17
C ASP A 100 -15.90 -15.05 11.39
N SER A 101 -15.68 -15.49 12.63
CA SER A 101 -15.37 -16.90 12.94
C SER A 101 -16.46 -17.67 13.70
N VAL A 102 -17.67 -17.12 13.83
CA VAL A 102 -18.82 -17.93 14.28
C VAL A 102 -19.45 -18.59 13.05
N PRO A 103 -19.31 -19.91 12.82
CA PRO A 103 -20.10 -20.57 11.80
C PRO A 103 -21.58 -20.39 12.16
N ALA A 104 -22.35 -19.84 11.23
CA ALA A 104 -23.80 -19.83 11.32
C ALA A 104 -24.26 -21.30 11.43
N MET A 105 -24.51 -21.73 12.67
CA MET A 105 -25.13 -23.01 12.97
C MET A 105 -26.64 -22.78 12.79
N VAL A 106 -27.15 -23.15 11.61
CA VAL A 106 -28.57 -23.44 11.35
C VAL A 106 -28.65 -24.88 10.88
#